data_AF-A0A1B6M0I0-F1
#
_entry.id   AF-A0A1B6M0I0-F1
#
_cell.length_a   1.000
_cell.length_b   1.000
_cell.length_c   1.000
_cell.angle_alpha   90.00
_cell.angle_beta   90.00
_cell.angle_gamma   90.00
#
_symmetry.space_group_name_H-M   'P 1'
#
loop_
_entity.id
_entity.type
_entity.pdbx_description
1 polymer ?
#
loop_
_entity_poly.entity_id
_entity_poly.type
_entity_poly.pdbx_seq_one_letter_code
_entity_poly.pdbx_strand_id
1 'polypeptide(L)'
;MDCYSFTINMLVFQLIMFIYGVSGGALHTYVPTTDNMGFHLQIYNDLKYQRYMETERATCELSTTKSEEFLHTVKKDFCGLMTGMKKHMELMLMCVDALGAKGCIEDHTTFSDNVMETEIKRFTRCLKPALHEQSQLNNTFPSLYDSYHKGYSTALRKIYICQSTYPNIQDSKKRTACIRTAYNKYSRETAPIAQDQFESPCMQNFVTNVIGCLTKSAVNIQVKIEEYRSSVTKCVNLDPESNECVETNGLGFALEPSLASQIEEAQDKFTKLNEKFENTIKEAYTTITEVSLKMKTPTDEFSHDNVKKLVAPYFTTVRKTLAENKLDNECGNLTENWLKDVTERGIKGYGRCYRDFADKTRDELHYIRYEYMAMSRQLQTLGNIAILDCIDFGYVFGSNAIKDCFDLKIRELEVTNLDLFDVLVERTQKIKSRDLPFFDNPYTLPCVVQKFKKIQLDADKLLFFYKRCLYVNTGTEYSVTTPATHTSPNAQTYSSSEHPLMVTL
;
A
#
# COMPACT_ATOMS: atom_id res chain seq x y z
N MET A 1 41.88 -15.95 24.98
CA MET A 1 40.68 -15.71 25.78
C MET A 1 40.00 -14.42 25.35
N ASP A 2 39.10 -14.35 24.37
CA ASP A 2 38.93 -15.08 23.11
C ASP A 2 38.20 -14.12 22.17
N CYS A 3 38.84 -13.74 21.06
CA CYS A 3 38.31 -12.86 20.01
C CYS A 3 37.38 -13.62 19.04
N TYR A 4 36.40 -14.36 19.55
CA TYR A 4 35.52 -15.21 18.73
C TYR A 4 34.01 -14.91 18.83
N SER A 5 33.60 -13.84 19.52
CA SER A 5 32.17 -13.53 19.70
C SER A 5 31.61 -12.50 18.69
N PHE A 6 32.45 -11.79 17.93
CA PHE A 6 31.97 -10.72 17.03
C PHE A 6 31.53 -11.20 15.64
N THR A 7 31.97 -12.38 15.19
CA THR A 7 31.57 -12.95 13.89
C THR A 7 30.32 -13.83 13.97
N ILE A 8 29.96 -14.33 15.15
CA ILE A 8 28.75 -15.16 15.32
C ILE A 8 27.49 -14.28 15.39
N ASN A 9 27.54 -13.07 15.96
CA ASN A 9 26.37 -12.18 15.99
C ASN A 9 26.02 -11.58 14.62
N MET A 10 27.00 -11.43 13.71
CA MET A 10 26.72 -10.96 12.35
C MET A 10 26.12 -12.08 11.47
N LEU A 11 26.53 -13.34 11.70
CA LEU A 11 25.91 -14.51 11.07
C LEU A 11 24.53 -14.83 11.66
N VAL A 12 24.29 -14.55 12.95
CA VAL A 12 22.97 -14.68 13.58
C VAL A 12 22.03 -13.55 13.12
N PHE A 13 22.51 -12.33 12.89
CA PHE A 13 21.70 -11.27 12.25
C PHE A 13 21.36 -11.60 10.79
N GLN A 14 22.30 -12.18 10.03
CA GLN A 14 22.01 -12.67 8.67
C GLN A 14 21.12 -13.92 8.64
N LEU A 15 21.17 -14.80 9.65
CA LEU A 15 20.25 -15.93 9.79
C LEU A 15 18.87 -15.50 10.29
N ILE A 16 18.76 -14.50 11.17
CA ILE A 16 17.48 -13.92 11.61
C ILE A 16 16.82 -13.16 10.45
N MET A 17 17.58 -12.48 9.59
CA MET A 17 17.09 -11.90 8.32
C MET A 17 16.59 -12.98 7.34
N PHE A 18 17.08 -14.22 7.44
CA PHE A 18 16.61 -15.36 6.64
C PHE A 18 15.41 -16.11 7.26
N ILE A 19 15.23 -16.02 8.58
CA ILE A 19 14.23 -16.80 9.33
C ILE A 19 12.99 -15.93 9.71
N TYR A 20 13.13 -14.61 9.81
CA TYR A 20 12.04 -13.68 10.14
C TYR A 20 11.90 -12.55 9.11
N GLY A 21 11.20 -12.85 8.02
CA GLY A 21 9.99 -12.07 7.77
C GLY A 21 10.00 -10.93 6.74
N VAL A 22 11.09 -10.62 6.03
CA VAL A 22 10.91 -10.32 4.60
C VAL A 22 11.01 -11.64 3.90
N SER A 23 9.96 -12.46 4.10
CA SER A 23 9.68 -13.42 3.06
C SER A 23 9.65 -12.59 1.77
N GLY A 24 10.55 -12.92 0.86
CA GLY A 24 10.14 -13.11 -0.52
C GLY A 24 8.97 -14.08 -0.50
N GLY A 25 7.83 -13.61 0.04
CA GLY A 25 6.52 -14.10 -0.25
C GLY A 25 6.53 -13.98 -1.74
N ALA A 26 6.74 -15.12 -2.37
CA ALA A 26 6.43 -15.30 -3.74
C ALA A 26 5.08 -14.60 -3.88
N LEU A 27 5.08 -13.43 -4.51
CA LEU A 27 3.97 -13.10 -5.36
C LEU A 27 3.80 -14.41 -6.11
N HIS A 28 2.69 -15.11 -5.86
CA HIS A 28 2.18 -16.08 -6.82
C HIS A 28 2.58 -15.52 -8.17
N THR A 29 3.44 -16.26 -8.88
CA THR A 29 4.21 -15.82 -10.04
C THR A 29 3.24 -15.43 -11.13
N TYR A 30 2.64 -14.27 -10.92
CA TYR A 30 1.61 -13.70 -11.74
C TYR A 30 2.41 -13.02 -12.82
N VAL A 31 2.58 -13.74 -13.93
CA VAL A 31 3.16 -13.20 -15.14
C VAL A 31 2.04 -12.37 -15.78
N PRO A 32 2.10 -11.03 -15.73
CA PRO A 32 1.10 -10.21 -16.39
C PRO A 32 0.96 -10.60 -17.85
N THR A 33 -0.28 -10.69 -18.32
CA THR A 33 -0.55 -10.80 -19.75
C THR A 33 -0.04 -9.54 -20.43
N THR A 34 0.42 -9.65 -21.68
CA THR A 34 1.07 -8.53 -22.38
C THR A 34 0.15 -7.33 -22.59
N ASP A 35 -1.16 -7.51 -22.58
CA ASP A 35 -2.10 -6.40 -22.68
C ASP A 35 -2.21 -5.60 -21.37
N ASN A 36 -1.85 -6.21 -20.23
CA ASN A 36 -1.99 -5.60 -18.90
C ASN A 36 -0.66 -5.18 -18.25
N MET A 37 0.49 -5.45 -18.87
CA MET A 37 1.81 -5.09 -18.31
C MET A 37 1.98 -3.59 -18.01
N GLY A 38 1.42 -2.69 -18.83
CA GLY A 38 1.47 -1.25 -18.58
C GLY A 38 0.61 -0.84 -17.38
N PHE A 39 -0.58 -1.42 -17.27
CA PHE A 39 -1.46 -1.23 -16.12
C PHE A 39 -0.84 -1.79 -14.83
N HIS A 40 -0.25 -2.98 -14.90
CA HIS A 40 0.54 -3.56 -13.81
C HIS A 40 1.67 -2.65 -13.38
N LEU A 41 2.47 -2.14 -14.32
CA LEU A 41 3.58 -1.24 -14.03
C LEU A 41 3.11 0.01 -13.26
N GLN A 42 2.04 0.67 -13.73
CA GLN A 42 1.47 1.84 -13.08
C GLN A 42 1.01 1.55 -11.67
N ILE A 43 0.23 0.49 -11.52
CA ILE A 43 -0.29 0.09 -10.23
C ILE A 43 0.86 -0.27 -9.29
N TYR A 44 1.86 -1.00 -9.75
CA TYR A 44 2.96 -1.41 -8.87
C TYR A 44 3.84 -0.22 -8.45
N ASN A 45 4.08 0.75 -9.33
CA ASN A 45 4.72 2.01 -8.96
C ASN A 45 3.89 2.74 -7.91
N ASP A 46 2.62 3.02 -8.21
CA ASP A 46 1.74 3.82 -7.38
C ASP A 46 1.49 3.15 -6.02
N LEU A 47 1.30 1.83 -6.00
CA LEU A 47 0.94 1.05 -4.82
C LEU A 47 2.13 0.66 -3.94
N LYS A 48 3.29 0.39 -4.54
CA LYS A 48 4.41 -0.27 -3.84
C LYS A 48 5.67 0.56 -3.76
N TYR A 49 5.98 1.40 -4.73
CA TYR A 49 7.31 2.02 -4.80
C TYR A 49 7.30 3.51 -4.55
N GLN A 50 6.37 4.23 -5.17
CA GLN A 50 6.32 5.69 -5.08
C GLN A 50 6.27 6.17 -3.63
N ARG A 51 5.41 5.55 -2.80
CA ARG A 51 5.24 5.93 -1.40
C ARG A 51 6.55 5.88 -0.62
N TYR A 52 7.22 4.73 -0.61
CA TYR A 52 8.44 4.55 0.19
C TYR A 52 9.57 5.44 -0.31
N MET A 53 9.70 5.59 -1.63
CA MET A 53 10.73 6.44 -2.21
C MET A 53 10.51 7.93 -1.85
N GLU A 54 9.26 8.38 -1.79
CA GLU A 54 8.91 9.74 -1.34
C GLU A 54 9.11 9.90 0.18
N THR A 55 8.71 8.92 0.98
CA THR A 55 8.93 8.91 2.44
C THR A 55 10.41 8.92 2.78
N GLU A 56 11.23 8.10 2.12
CA GLU A 56 12.66 8.05 2.39
C GLU A 56 13.36 9.34 1.98
N ARG A 57 12.97 9.95 0.85
CA ARG A 57 13.47 11.27 0.46
C ARG A 57 13.26 12.31 1.56
N ALA A 58 12.03 12.41 2.05
CA ALA A 58 11.69 13.37 3.09
C ALA A 58 12.37 13.00 4.43
N THR A 59 12.52 11.71 4.72
CA THR A 59 13.28 11.23 5.88
C THR A 59 14.75 11.67 5.80
N CYS A 60 15.40 11.56 4.63
CA CYS A 60 16.78 12.02 4.43
C CYS A 60 16.94 13.53 4.64
N GLU A 61 16.00 14.32 4.12
CA GLU A 61 16.00 15.78 4.27
C GLU A 61 15.82 16.19 5.75
N LEU A 62 14.80 15.63 6.41
CA LEU A 62 14.50 15.91 7.80
C LEU A 62 15.63 15.43 8.71
N SER A 63 16.09 14.19 8.59
CA SER A 63 17.16 13.66 9.43
C SER A 63 18.48 14.44 9.28
N THR A 64 18.80 14.94 8.08
CA THR A 64 19.95 15.85 7.89
C THR A 64 19.73 17.15 8.64
N THR A 65 18.58 17.79 8.43
CA THR A 65 18.21 19.04 9.12
C THR A 65 18.26 18.86 10.64
N LYS A 66 17.70 17.78 11.17
CA LYS A 66 17.73 17.47 12.61
C LYS A 66 19.12 17.15 13.12
N SER A 67 19.98 16.53 12.31
CA SER A 67 21.39 16.31 12.66
C SER A 67 22.18 17.62 12.73
N GLU A 68 21.93 18.55 11.80
CA GLU A 68 22.52 19.89 11.80
C GLU A 68 22.00 20.72 12.98
N GLU A 69 20.70 20.69 13.21
CA GLU A 69 20.08 21.30 14.38
C GLU A 69 20.61 20.68 15.67
N PHE A 70 20.83 19.37 15.77
CA PHE A 70 21.53 18.84 16.93
C PHE A 70 22.94 19.43 17.01
N LEU A 71 23.69 19.55 15.93
CA LEU A 71 25.02 20.17 16.00
C LEU A 71 24.98 21.65 16.48
N HIS A 72 23.97 22.41 16.08
CA HIS A 72 23.81 23.83 16.41
C HIS A 72 23.10 24.08 17.76
N THR A 73 22.05 23.31 18.03
CA THR A 73 21.09 23.38 19.14
C THR A 73 21.43 22.43 20.29
N VAL A 74 22.34 21.46 20.14
CA VAL A 74 22.93 20.75 21.30
C VAL A 74 23.60 21.74 22.23
N LYS A 75 24.12 22.86 21.74
CA LYS A 75 24.55 23.93 22.66
C LYS A 75 23.41 24.56 23.47
N LYS A 76 22.13 24.35 23.13
CA LYS A 76 20.95 24.93 23.81
C LYS A 76 20.16 23.89 24.61
N ASP A 77 19.86 22.72 24.05
CA ASP A 77 19.02 21.70 24.71
C ASP A 77 19.84 20.71 25.55
N PHE A 78 21.04 20.36 25.11
CA PHE A 78 22.06 19.80 26.00
C PHE A 78 22.48 20.86 27.03
N CYS A 79 22.39 22.16 26.74
CA CYS A 79 22.48 23.17 27.79
C CYS A 79 21.29 23.11 28.75
N GLY A 80 20.08 22.71 28.33
CA GLY A 80 18.98 22.43 29.27
C GLY A 80 19.33 21.29 30.23
N LEU A 81 19.81 20.17 29.67
CA LEU A 81 20.33 19.01 30.40
C LEU A 81 21.47 19.41 31.38
N MET A 82 22.44 20.18 30.87
CA MET A 82 23.61 20.63 31.62
C MET A 82 23.31 21.77 32.59
N THR A 83 22.29 22.59 32.33
CA THR A 83 21.77 23.58 33.28
C THR A 83 21.08 22.88 34.44
N GLY A 84 20.33 21.80 34.17
CA GLY A 84 19.78 20.92 35.20
C GLY A 84 20.89 20.31 36.06
N MET A 85 21.93 19.78 35.42
CA MET A 85 23.12 19.27 36.11
C MET A 85 23.79 20.34 36.97
N LYS A 86 24.08 21.51 36.41
CA LYS A 86 24.74 22.62 37.10
C LYS A 86 23.94 23.07 38.31
N LYS A 87 22.63 23.28 38.17
CA LYS A 87 21.73 23.60 39.29
C LYS A 87 21.74 22.53 40.37
N HIS A 88 21.77 21.25 39.98
CA HIS A 88 21.80 20.15 40.94
C HIS A 88 23.14 20.10 41.71
N MET A 89 24.27 20.27 41.01
CA MET A 89 25.59 20.36 41.63
C MET A 89 25.71 21.58 42.55
N GLU A 90 25.15 22.73 42.16
CA GLU A 90 25.07 23.94 42.99
C GLU A 90 24.21 23.72 44.25
N LEU A 91 23.06 23.04 44.14
CA LEU A 91 22.23 22.66 45.29
C LEU A 91 22.98 21.74 46.26
N MET A 92 23.71 20.75 45.74
CA MET A 92 24.55 19.88 46.56
C MET A 92 25.63 20.68 47.29
N LEU A 93 26.33 21.60 46.62
CA LEU A 93 27.33 22.46 47.26
C LEU A 93 26.75 23.37 48.34
N MET A 94 25.55 23.93 48.13
CA MET A 94 24.86 24.72 49.15
C MET A 94 24.55 23.90 50.41
N CYS A 95 24.14 22.63 50.25
CA CYS A 95 23.91 21.73 51.38
C CYS A 95 25.22 21.41 52.13
N VAL A 96 26.31 21.16 51.38
CA VAL A 96 27.64 20.89 51.96
C VAL A 96 28.23 22.12 52.67
N ASP A 97 28.02 23.32 52.15
CA ASP A 97 28.44 24.58 52.81
C ASP A 97 27.73 24.77 54.15
N ALA A 98 26.42 24.48 54.18
CA ALA A 98 25.63 24.53 55.41
C ALA A 98 26.13 23.55 56.49
N LEU A 99 26.79 22.45 56.08
CA LEU A 99 27.42 21.47 56.96
C LEU A 99 28.89 21.80 57.33
N GLY A 100 29.42 22.93 56.87
CA GLY A 100 30.71 23.48 57.34
C GLY A 100 31.96 22.97 56.61
N ALA A 101 31.83 22.24 55.49
CA ALA A 101 32.96 21.64 54.76
C ALA A 101 33.57 22.56 53.67
N LYS A 102 33.87 23.82 54.01
CA LYS A 102 34.28 24.87 53.05
C LYS A 102 35.52 24.54 52.22
N GLY A 103 36.51 23.85 52.78
CA GLY A 103 37.75 23.49 52.08
C GLY A 103 37.55 22.52 50.90
N CYS A 104 36.49 21.70 50.93
CA CYS A 104 36.18 20.81 49.80
C CYS A 104 35.37 21.50 48.69
N ILE A 105 34.63 22.56 49.02
CA ILE A 105 33.80 23.28 48.05
C ILE A 105 34.67 23.96 46.98
N GLU A 106 35.82 24.52 47.37
CA GLU A 106 36.74 25.19 46.45
C GLU A 106 37.18 24.27 45.30
N ASP A 107 37.48 23.00 45.60
CA ASP A 107 37.90 22.00 44.61
C ASP A 107 36.77 21.57 43.65
N HIS A 108 35.51 21.81 44.02
CA HIS A 108 34.34 21.37 43.26
C HIS A 108 33.63 22.49 42.50
N THR A 109 33.92 23.76 42.79
CA THR A 109 33.30 24.93 42.14
C THR A 109 33.45 24.96 40.61
N THR A 110 34.51 24.37 40.06
CA THR A 110 34.78 24.34 38.61
C THR A 110 34.43 23.00 37.95
N PHE A 111 34.00 22.00 38.72
CA PHE A 111 33.77 20.64 38.21
C PHE A 111 32.69 20.61 37.13
N SER A 112 31.56 21.28 37.37
CA SER A 112 30.41 21.30 36.45
C SER A 112 30.78 21.90 35.08
N ASP A 113 31.46 23.05 35.08
CA ASP A 113 31.88 23.74 33.87
C ASP A 113 32.94 22.93 33.08
N ASN A 114 33.86 22.25 33.78
CA ASN A 114 34.87 21.37 33.16
C ASN A 114 34.24 20.13 32.51
N VAL A 115 33.28 19.49 33.19
CA VAL A 115 32.52 18.36 32.63
C VAL A 115 31.71 18.81 31.41
N MET A 116 31.08 19.98 31.49
CA MET A 116 30.37 20.58 30.37
C MET A 116 31.24 20.80 29.15
N GLU A 117 32.35 21.49 29.29
CA GLU A 117 33.21 21.80 28.17
C GLU A 117 33.79 20.52 27.52
N THR A 118 34.16 19.56 28.36
CA THR A 118 34.73 18.28 27.90
C THR A 118 33.68 17.46 27.14
N GLU A 119 32.47 17.34 27.66
CA GLU A 119 31.44 16.54 27.01
C GLU A 119 30.92 17.21 25.73
N ILE A 120 30.77 18.54 25.69
CA ILE A 120 30.41 19.26 24.46
C ILE A 120 31.45 19.00 23.35
N LYS A 121 32.75 19.03 23.68
CA LYS A 121 33.82 18.71 22.72
C LYS A 121 33.74 17.26 22.23
N ARG A 122 33.47 16.31 23.14
CA ARG A 122 33.33 14.88 22.82
C ARG A 122 32.12 14.63 21.92
N PHE A 123 30.96 15.17 22.29
CA PHE A 123 29.73 15.09 21.51
C PHE A 123 29.93 15.65 20.11
N THR A 124 30.50 16.86 20.00
CA THR A 124 30.78 17.51 18.71
C THR A 124 31.70 16.66 17.82
N ARG A 125 32.71 16.00 18.42
CA ARG A 125 33.63 15.10 17.69
C ARG A 125 32.91 13.84 17.19
N CYS A 126 31.95 13.33 17.96
CA CYS A 126 31.14 12.17 17.58
C CYS A 126 30.15 12.51 16.46
N LEU A 127 29.47 13.67 16.56
CA LEU A 127 28.40 14.04 15.64
C LEU A 127 28.91 14.48 14.26
N LYS A 128 30.10 15.08 14.17
CA LYS A 128 30.64 15.59 12.89
C LYS A 128 30.72 14.51 11.78
N PRO A 129 31.32 13.33 12.01
CA PRO A 129 31.30 12.24 11.03
C PRO A 129 29.88 11.75 10.71
N ALA A 130 29.02 11.61 11.72
CA ALA A 130 27.64 11.16 11.55
C ALA A 130 26.84 12.10 10.63
N LEU A 131 26.99 13.41 10.83
CA LEU A 131 26.37 14.43 10.01
C LEU A 131 26.92 14.42 8.57
N HIS A 132 28.22 14.20 8.40
CA HIS A 132 28.81 14.07 7.06
C HIS A 132 28.19 12.90 6.30
N GLU A 133 28.07 11.73 6.94
CA GLU A 133 27.43 10.55 6.36
C GLU A 133 25.94 10.79 6.06
N GLN A 134 25.21 11.44 6.98
CA GLN A 134 23.81 11.81 6.78
C GLN A 134 23.65 12.74 5.56
N SER A 135 24.52 13.74 5.43
CA SER A 135 24.53 14.67 4.30
C SER A 135 24.87 13.97 2.99
N GLN A 136 25.80 13.00 3.00
CA GLN A 136 26.08 12.18 1.81
C GLN A 136 24.85 11.38 1.36
N LEU A 137 24.13 10.77 2.30
CA LEU A 137 22.89 10.04 2.00
C LEU A 137 21.83 10.99 1.42
N ASN A 138 21.63 12.16 2.03
CA ASN A 138 20.67 13.17 1.55
C ASN A 138 21.02 13.72 0.17
N ASN A 139 22.29 13.78 -0.20
CA ASN A 139 22.72 14.19 -1.54
C ASN A 139 22.63 13.05 -2.57
N THR A 140 22.82 11.80 -2.14
CA THR A 140 22.83 10.63 -3.02
C THR A 140 21.42 10.15 -3.33
N PHE A 141 20.53 10.13 -2.35
CA PHE A 141 19.18 9.60 -2.50
C PHE A 141 18.35 10.29 -3.59
N PRO A 142 18.34 11.63 -3.75
CA PRO A 142 17.63 12.30 -4.84
C PRO A 142 18.02 11.76 -6.22
N SER A 143 19.30 11.45 -6.44
CA SER A 143 19.78 10.89 -7.71
C SER A 143 19.28 9.46 -7.96
N LEU A 144 19.11 8.66 -6.90
CA LEU A 144 18.53 7.32 -6.96
C LEU A 144 17.03 7.40 -7.24
N TYR A 145 16.33 8.31 -6.56
CA TYR A 145 14.91 8.60 -6.80
C TYR A 145 14.67 9.02 -8.26
N ASP A 146 15.46 9.97 -8.77
CA ASP A 146 15.35 10.45 -10.14
C ASP A 146 15.66 9.34 -11.16
N SER A 147 16.64 8.49 -10.87
CA SER A 147 16.97 7.33 -11.69
C SER A 147 15.83 6.31 -11.74
N TYR A 148 15.22 5.99 -10.60
CA TYR A 148 14.04 5.14 -10.53
C TYR A 148 12.88 5.74 -11.32
N HIS A 149 12.52 7.00 -11.05
CA HIS A 149 11.39 7.67 -11.67
C HIS A 149 11.56 7.79 -13.19
N LYS A 150 12.77 8.08 -13.66
CA LYS A 150 13.12 8.10 -15.08
C LYS A 150 13.00 6.70 -15.71
N GLY A 151 13.51 5.67 -15.04
CA GLY A 151 13.42 4.28 -15.50
C GLY A 151 11.96 3.83 -15.64
N TYR A 152 11.15 4.11 -14.63
CA TYR A 152 9.71 3.82 -14.60
C TYR A 152 8.98 4.55 -15.73
N SER A 153 9.14 5.87 -15.83
CA SER A 153 8.50 6.71 -16.85
C SER A 153 8.89 6.26 -18.27
N THR A 154 10.15 5.88 -18.46
CA THR A 154 10.66 5.37 -19.74
C THR A 154 10.02 4.03 -20.10
N ALA A 155 9.91 3.12 -19.14
CA ALA A 155 9.29 1.82 -19.36
C ALA A 155 7.82 1.97 -19.72
N LEU A 156 7.07 2.79 -18.96
CA LEU A 156 5.67 3.06 -19.21
C LEU A 156 5.45 3.67 -20.60
N ARG A 157 6.24 4.69 -20.96
CA ARG A 157 6.18 5.31 -22.29
C ARG A 157 6.45 4.30 -23.41
N LYS A 158 7.43 3.40 -23.25
CA LYS A 158 7.72 2.37 -24.24
C LYS A 158 6.57 1.39 -24.41
N ILE A 159 5.92 0.99 -23.32
CA ILE A 159 4.73 0.12 -23.39
C ILE A 159 3.62 0.80 -24.20
N TYR A 160 3.35 2.09 -23.94
CA TYR A 160 2.35 2.84 -24.71
C TYR A 160 2.70 2.95 -26.20
N ILE A 161 3.97 3.20 -26.53
CA ILE A 161 4.44 3.23 -27.93
C ILE A 161 4.24 1.86 -28.60
N CYS A 162 4.55 0.76 -27.91
CA CYS A 162 4.32 -0.58 -28.43
C CYS A 162 2.83 -0.83 -28.73
N GLN A 163 1.93 -0.35 -27.86
CA GLN A 163 0.48 -0.48 -28.04
C GLN A 163 -0.02 0.34 -29.24
N SER A 164 0.48 1.57 -29.41
CA SER A 164 0.07 2.44 -30.54
C SER A 164 0.65 1.99 -31.88
N THR A 165 1.85 1.39 -31.89
CA THR A 165 2.53 0.94 -33.13
C THR A 165 1.89 -0.32 -33.72
N TYR A 166 1.33 -1.19 -32.86
CA TYR A 166 0.75 -2.47 -33.27
C TYR A 166 -0.72 -2.60 -32.82
N PRO A 167 -1.66 -1.81 -33.38
CA PRO A 167 -3.05 -1.80 -32.93
C PRO A 167 -3.84 -3.05 -33.37
N ASN A 168 -3.41 -3.73 -34.44
CA ASN A 168 -4.17 -4.79 -35.09
C ASN A 168 -3.93 -6.19 -34.48
N ILE A 169 -4.96 -7.04 -34.52
CA ILE A 169 -4.90 -8.44 -34.04
C ILE A 169 -3.78 -9.23 -34.74
N GLN A 170 -3.54 -8.98 -36.03
CA GLN A 170 -2.52 -9.65 -36.83
C GLN A 170 -1.08 -9.39 -36.33
N ASP A 171 -0.82 -8.24 -35.70
CA ASP A 171 0.47 -7.88 -35.13
C ASP A 171 0.56 -8.19 -33.62
N SER A 172 -0.42 -8.91 -33.05
CA SER A 172 -0.49 -9.23 -31.62
C SER A 172 0.80 -9.86 -31.06
N LYS A 173 1.46 -10.74 -31.85
CA LYS A 173 2.75 -11.33 -31.46
C LYS A 173 3.88 -10.28 -31.35
N LYS A 174 3.94 -9.32 -32.28
CA LYS A 174 4.94 -8.24 -32.27
C LYS A 174 4.67 -7.26 -31.13
N ARG A 175 3.39 -6.89 -30.91
CA ARG A 175 2.95 -6.08 -29.77
C ARG A 175 3.40 -6.72 -28.45
N THR A 176 3.08 -8.01 -28.29
CA THR A 176 3.43 -8.81 -27.11
C THR A 176 4.94 -8.81 -26.86
N ALA A 177 5.75 -9.09 -27.88
CA ALA A 177 7.22 -9.09 -27.74
C ALA A 177 7.79 -7.71 -27.36
N CYS A 178 7.24 -6.64 -27.94
CA CYS A 178 7.64 -5.26 -27.66
C CYS A 178 7.36 -4.88 -26.20
N ILE A 179 6.12 -5.10 -25.73
CA ILE A 179 5.69 -4.78 -24.36
C ILE A 179 6.49 -5.59 -23.34
N ARG A 180 6.67 -6.91 -23.58
CA ARG A 180 7.42 -7.78 -22.68
C ARG A 180 8.89 -7.36 -22.56
N THR A 181 9.51 -6.92 -23.65
CA THR A 181 10.89 -6.39 -23.61
C THR A 181 10.99 -5.14 -22.72
N ALA A 182 10.05 -4.20 -22.86
CA ALA A 182 10.03 -2.99 -22.04
C ALA A 182 9.80 -3.32 -20.55
N TYR A 183 8.83 -4.20 -20.25
CA TYR A 183 8.54 -4.65 -18.89
C TYR A 183 9.72 -5.40 -18.25
N ASN A 184 10.31 -6.37 -18.95
CA ASN A 184 11.46 -7.13 -18.44
C ASN A 184 12.71 -6.26 -18.23
N LYS A 185 12.84 -5.15 -18.99
CA LYS A 185 13.89 -4.17 -18.73
C LYS A 185 13.64 -3.44 -17.42
N TYR A 186 12.43 -2.93 -17.21
CA TYR A 186 12.04 -2.31 -15.93
C TYR A 186 12.29 -3.24 -14.74
N SER A 187 11.81 -4.49 -14.80
CA SER A 187 11.92 -5.43 -13.69
C SER A 187 13.36 -5.78 -13.33
N ARG A 188 14.29 -5.73 -14.30
CA ARG A 188 15.72 -6.03 -14.07
C ARG A 188 16.55 -4.83 -13.66
N GLU A 189 16.25 -3.65 -14.20
CA GLU A 189 17.14 -2.48 -14.07
C GLU A 189 16.55 -1.37 -13.19
N THR A 190 15.22 -1.27 -13.07
CA THR A 190 14.55 -0.16 -12.38
C THR A 190 13.90 -0.61 -11.08
N ALA A 191 13.16 -1.71 -11.08
CA ALA A 191 12.49 -2.22 -9.87
C ALA A 191 13.45 -2.49 -8.69
N PRO A 192 14.68 -3.02 -8.89
CA PRO A 192 15.61 -3.24 -7.79
C PRO A 192 16.05 -1.94 -7.07
N ILE A 193 16.17 -0.82 -7.80
CA ILE A 193 16.56 0.48 -7.23
C ILE A 193 15.65 0.86 -6.05
N ALA A 194 14.34 0.58 -6.15
CA ALA A 194 13.39 0.90 -5.09
C ALA A 194 13.35 -0.16 -3.97
N GLN A 195 13.69 -1.42 -4.25
CA GLN A 195 13.71 -2.49 -3.24
C GLN A 195 14.82 -2.28 -2.22
N ASP A 196 16.01 -1.88 -2.68
CA ASP A 196 17.17 -1.64 -1.82
C ASP A 196 16.95 -0.48 -0.85
N GLN A 197 15.93 0.37 -1.09
CA GLN A 197 15.63 1.56 -0.27
C GLN A 197 14.50 1.34 0.74
N PHE A 198 13.82 0.19 0.71
CA PHE A 198 12.77 -0.12 1.69
C PHE A 198 13.30 -0.25 3.12
N GLU A 199 14.62 -0.35 3.31
CA GLU A 199 15.26 -0.47 4.63
C GLU A 199 15.45 0.90 5.34
N SER A 200 15.04 2.01 4.73
CA SER A 200 15.15 3.37 5.30
C SER A 200 16.58 3.77 5.74
N PRO A 201 17.58 3.74 4.84
CA PRO A 201 18.99 3.97 5.18
C PRO A 201 19.26 5.31 5.89
N CYS A 202 18.51 6.37 5.58
CA CYS A 202 18.67 7.67 6.23
C CYS A 202 18.24 7.65 7.70
N MET A 203 17.15 6.95 8.03
CA MET A 203 16.74 6.78 9.43
C MET A 203 17.69 5.84 10.18
N GLN A 204 18.14 4.75 9.55
CA GLN A 204 19.10 3.84 10.15
C GLN A 204 20.40 4.56 10.53
N ASN A 205 20.94 5.38 9.63
CA ASN A 205 22.12 6.18 9.88
C ASN A 205 21.88 7.20 11.03
N PHE A 206 20.73 7.88 11.00
CA PHE A 206 20.35 8.82 12.05
C PHE A 206 20.29 8.15 13.44
N VAL A 207 19.60 7.02 13.57
CA VAL A 207 19.49 6.30 14.84
C VAL A 207 20.86 5.76 15.30
N THR A 208 21.59 5.12 14.39
CA THR A 208 22.86 4.45 14.74
C THR A 208 23.94 5.46 15.13
N ASN A 209 24.09 6.52 14.32
CA ASN A 209 25.23 7.42 14.43
C ASN A 209 24.88 8.71 15.18
N VAL A 210 23.76 9.36 14.88
CA VAL A 210 23.38 10.64 15.51
C VAL A 210 22.81 10.41 16.91
N ILE A 211 21.77 9.59 17.02
CA ILE A 211 21.18 9.25 18.32
C ILE A 211 22.16 8.42 19.17
N GLY A 212 22.98 7.58 18.54
CA GLY A 212 24.08 6.89 19.20
C GLY A 212 25.08 7.84 19.87
N CYS A 213 25.45 8.94 19.23
CA CYS A 213 26.30 9.97 19.83
C CYS A 213 25.61 10.67 21.01
N LEU A 214 24.34 11.05 20.86
CA LEU A 214 23.57 11.70 21.92
C LEU A 214 23.45 10.81 23.16
N THR A 215 23.13 9.53 22.96
CA THR A 215 22.98 8.53 24.02
C THR A 215 24.31 8.35 24.78
N LYS A 216 25.42 8.19 24.07
CA LYS A 216 26.76 8.08 24.68
C LYS A 216 27.09 9.31 25.52
N SER A 217 26.75 10.51 25.04
CA SER A 217 27.02 11.74 25.76
C SER A 217 26.17 11.92 27.01
N ALA A 218 24.89 11.55 26.95
CA ALA A 218 24.03 11.55 28.13
C ALA A 218 24.48 10.55 29.21
N VAL A 219 24.88 9.33 28.81
CA VAL A 219 25.45 8.32 29.73
C VAL A 219 26.73 8.84 30.39
N ASN A 220 27.63 9.46 29.62
CA ASN A 220 28.85 10.05 30.19
C ASN A 220 28.54 11.12 31.24
N ILE A 221 27.53 11.96 31.00
CA ILE A 221 27.09 12.98 31.96
C ILE A 221 26.56 12.34 33.23
N GLN A 222 25.70 11.34 33.10
CA GLN A 222 25.15 10.63 34.26
C GLN A 222 26.28 10.05 35.13
N VAL A 223 27.27 9.40 34.52
CA VAL A 223 28.46 8.90 35.22
C VAL A 223 29.22 10.03 35.93
N LYS A 224 29.37 11.20 35.29
CA LYS A 224 30.06 12.35 35.90
C LYS A 224 29.28 12.98 37.05
N ILE A 225 27.95 12.94 37.01
CA ILE A 225 27.09 13.37 38.11
C ILE A 225 27.24 12.42 39.31
N GLU A 226 27.24 11.11 39.06
CA GLU A 226 27.46 10.08 40.08
C GLU A 226 28.84 10.22 40.74
N GLU A 227 29.90 10.39 39.93
CA GLU A 227 31.26 10.66 40.42
C GLU A 227 31.30 11.92 41.31
N TYR A 228 30.66 13.00 40.87
CA TYR A 228 30.58 14.24 41.62
C TYR A 228 29.86 14.05 42.96
N ARG A 229 28.68 13.42 42.93
CA ARG A 229 27.88 13.10 44.11
C ARG A 229 28.71 12.30 45.12
N SER A 230 29.41 11.26 44.66
CA SER A 230 30.28 10.44 45.52
C SER A 230 31.42 11.26 46.15
N SER A 231 32.06 12.15 45.38
CA SER A 231 33.13 13.01 45.88
C SER A 231 32.63 13.98 46.94
N VAL A 232 31.50 14.63 46.67
CA VAL A 232 30.88 15.60 47.59
C VAL A 232 30.41 14.91 48.87
N THR A 233 29.79 13.73 48.80
CA THR A 233 29.39 12.94 50.00
C THR A 233 30.58 12.60 50.89
N LYS A 234 31.72 12.18 50.30
CA LYS A 234 32.95 11.89 51.05
C LYS A 234 33.48 13.12 51.80
N CYS A 235 33.38 14.29 51.19
CA CYS A 235 33.89 15.52 51.80
C CYS A 235 33.16 15.96 53.07
N VAL A 236 31.89 15.60 53.22
CA VAL A 236 31.09 15.97 54.38
C VAL A 236 31.06 14.88 55.45
N ASN A 237 31.76 13.75 55.24
CA ASN A 237 31.66 12.53 56.08
C ASN A 237 30.21 12.11 56.34
N LEU A 238 29.31 12.37 55.39
CA LEU A 238 27.93 11.91 55.47
C LEU A 238 27.91 10.39 55.30
N ASP A 239 27.12 9.70 56.11
CA ASP A 239 26.82 8.29 55.90
C ASP A 239 26.28 8.15 54.46
N PRO A 240 26.77 7.23 53.61
CA PRO A 240 26.24 7.01 52.27
C PRO A 240 24.74 6.72 52.25
N GLU A 241 24.13 6.33 53.39
CA GLU A 241 22.67 6.18 53.56
C GLU A 241 21.96 7.42 54.14
N SER A 242 22.67 8.47 54.54
CA SER A 242 22.06 9.70 55.06
C SER A 242 21.49 10.55 53.93
N ASN A 243 20.16 10.55 53.82
CA ASN A 243 19.41 11.15 52.72
C ASN A 243 19.33 12.69 52.75
N GLU A 244 19.81 13.37 53.80
CA GLU A 244 19.50 14.80 54.04
C GLU A 244 20.04 15.78 52.99
N CYS A 245 21.18 15.49 52.34
CA CYS A 245 21.73 16.33 51.25
C CYS A 245 21.63 15.69 49.86
N VAL A 246 21.07 14.48 49.77
CA VAL A 246 21.31 13.58 48.63
C VAL A 246 20.02 12.98 48.04
N GLU A 247 18.88 13.08 48.72
CA GLU A 247 17.59 12.65 48.17
C GLU A 247 17.14 13.58 47.02
N THR A 248 17.33 13.09 45.80
CA THR A 248 16.71 13.62 44.60
C THR A 248 15.73 12.61 44.06
N ASN A 249 14.56 12.50 44.67
CA ASN A 249 13.44 11.72 44.15
C ASN A 249 12.84 12.31 42.84
N GLY A 250 13.61 13.01 42.00
CA GLY A 250 13.06 13.69 40.83
C GLY A 250 14.03 14.18 39.76
N LEU A 251 15.34 13.93 39.86
CA LEU A 251 16.31 14.26 38.83
C LEU A 251 16.87 13.00 38.17
N GLY A 252 15.99 12.01 37.94
CA GLY A 252 16.29 10.94 37.02
C GLY A 252 16.59 11.57 35.67
N PHE A 253 17.88 11.63 35.30
CA PHE A 253 18.32 11.66 33.91
C PHE A 253 17.95 10.31 33.27
N ALA A 254 16.68 9.96 33.34
CA ALA A 254 16.15 8.76 32.78
C ALA A 254 15.94 9.07 31.31
N LEU A 255 16.96 8.78 30.51
CA LEU A 255 16.74 8.27 29.16
C LEU A 255 16.18 6.83 29.27
N GLU A 256 15.20 6.62 30.14
CA GLU A 256 14.53 5.34 30.31
C GLU A 256 13.06 5.53 29.97
N PRO A 257 12.59 4.93 28.86
CA PRO A 257 13.37 4.20 27.85
C PRO A 257 14.29 5.11 27.02
N SER A 258 15.37 4.53 26.48
CA SER A 258 16.36 5.27 25.68
C SER A 258 15.72 5.90 24.46
N LEU A 259 16.28 7.00 23.95
CA LEU A 259 15.74 7.64 22.75
C LEU A 259 15.68 6.66 21.56
N ALA A 260 16.67 5.80 21.41
CA ALA A 260 16.67 4.73 20.42
C ALA A 260 15.51 3.74 20.64
N SER A 261 15.24 3.35 21.89
CA SER A 261 14.11 2.47 22.24
C SER A 261 12.76 3.14 22.01
N GLN A 262 12.63 4.44 22.27
CA GLN A 262 11.41 5.20 21.97
C GLN A 262 11.16 5.30 20.47
N ILE A 263 12.22 5.51 19.68
CA ILE A 263 12.15 5.48 18.22
C ILE A 263 11.72 4.10 17.74
N GLU A 264 12.35 3.04 18.25
CA GLU A 264 12.02 1.65 17.91
C GLU A 264 10.57 1.31 18.23
N GLU A 265 10.06 1.72 19.40
CA GLU A 265 8.66 1.51 19.77
C GLU A 265 7.70 2.23 18.81
N ALA A 266 8.00 3.47 18.43
CA ALA A 266 7.21 4.22 17.45
C ALA A 266 7.27 3.56 16.05
N GLN A 267 8.43 3.05 15.65
CA GLN A 267 8.60 2.31 14.40
C GLN A 267 7.82 0.98 14.41
N ASP A 268 7.80 0.24 15.51
CA ASP A 268 7.02 -1.00 15.64
C ASP A 268 5.51 -0.71 15.55
N LYS A 269 5.03 0.34 16.23
CA LYS A 269 3.64 0.81 16.11
C LYS A 269 3.29 1.16 14.67
N PHE A 270 4.14 1.93 14.00
CA PHE A 270 3.91 2.27 12.59
C PHE A 270 3.95 1.04 11.69
N THR A 271 4.86 0.10 11.94
CA THR A 271 5.00 -1.13 11.15
C THR A 271 3.70 -1.93 11.19
N LYS A 272 3.08 -2.09 12.36
CA LYS A 272 1.78 -2.77 12.50
C LYS A 272 0.65 -2.05 11.75
N LEU A 273 0.58 -0.72 11.86
CA LEU A 273 -0.40 0.09 11.13
C LEU A 273 -0.19 -0.02 9.61
N ASN A 274 1.06 0.11 9.18
CA ASN A 274 1.45 0.04 7.77
C ASN A 274 1.24 -1.36 7.19
N GLU A 275 1.46 -2.43 7.96
CA GLU A 275 1.19 -3.81 7.55
C GLU A 275 -0.31 -4.02 7.28
N LYS A 276 -1.18 -3.53 8.18
CA LYS A 276 -2.64 -3.56 7.97
C LYS A 276 -3.01 -2.88 6.65
N PHE A 277 -2.44 -1.69 6.40
CA PHE A 277 -2.64 -0.98 5.15
C PHE A 277 -2.09 -1.73 3.94
N GLU A 278 -0.86 -2.22 4.00
CA GLU A 278 -0.24 -3.02 2.94
C GLU A 278 -1.06 -4.24 2.57
N ASN A 279 -1.66 -4.92 3.55
CA ASN A 279 -2.51 -6.07 3.29
C ASN A 279 -3.78 -5.67 2.55
N THR A 280 -4.43 -4.56 2.94
CA THR A 280 -5.57 -4.00 2.20
C THR A 280 -5.19 -3.55 0.79
N ILE A 281 -4.02 -2.93 0.62
CA ILE A 281 -3.49 -2.57 -0.71
C ILE A 281 -3.27 -3.82 -1.55
N LYS A 282 -2.63 -4.85 -1.00
CA LYS A 282 -2.37 -6.13 -1.69
C LYS A 282 -3.68 -6.77 -2.11
N GLU A 283 -4.70 -6.71 -1.26
CA GLU A 283 -6.03 -7.22 -1.56
C GLU A 283 -6.73 -6.42 -2.68
N ALA A 284 -6.73 -5.09 -2.57
CA ALA A 284 -7.25 -4.18 -3.59
C ALA A 284 -6.52 -4.37 -4.92
N TYR A 285 -5.19 -4.50 -4.88
CA TYR A 285 -4.33 -4.77 -6.03
C TYR A 285 -4.71 -6.07 -6.74
N THR A 286 -4.84 -7.14 -5.97
CA THR A 286 -5.17 -8.47 -6.49
C THR A 286 -6.54 -8.41 -7.15
N THR A 287 -7.50 -7.77 -6.49
CA THR A 287 -8.86 -7.55 -7.01
C THR A 287 -8.83 -6.73 -8.31
N ILE A 288 -8.12 -5.60 -8.33
CA ILE A 288 -8.02 -4.74 -9.51
C ILE A 288 -7.39 -5.50 -10.67
N THR A 289 -6.31 -6.25 -10.41
CA THR A 289 -5.61 -7.07 -11.39
C THR A 289 -6.54 -8.14 -11.97
N GLU A 290 -7.15 -8.96 -11.11
CA GLU A 290 -8.03 -10.06 -11.52
C GLU A 290 -9.23 -9.56 -12.34
N VAL A 291 -9.87 -8.49 -11.86
CA VAL A 291 -11.04 -7.91 -12.53
C VAL A 291 -10.64 -7.30 -13.86
N SER A 292 -9.54 -6.55 -13.91
CA SER A 292 -9.06 -5.91 -15.15
C SER A 292 -8.59 -6.92 -16.19
N LEU A 293 -8.08 -8.09 -15.78
CA LEU A 293 -7.75 -9.19 -16.69
C LEU A 293 -8.98 -9.85 -17.28
N LYS A 294 -10.00 -10.05 -16.45
CA LYS A 294 -11.22 -10.71 -16.87
C LYS A 294 -12.10 -9.78 -17.73
N MET A 295 -12.08 -8.47 -17.44
CA MET A 295 -12.73 -7.43 -18.23
C MET A 295 -12.21 -7.40 -19.68
N LYS A 296 -12.98 -8.00 -20.59
CA LYS A 296 -12.74 -7.87 -22.02
C LYS A 296 -13.18 -6.49 -22.49
N THR A 297 -12.43 -5.90 -23.42
CA THR A 297 -12.93 -4.76 -24.18
C THR A 297 -14.11 -5.25 -25.03
N PRO A 298 -15.32 -4.70 -24.87
CA PRO A 298 -16.45 -5.08 -25.70
C PRO A 298 -16.19 -4.59 -27.12
N THR A 299 -15.65 -5.46 -27.96
CA THR A 299 -15.65 -5.23 -29.40
C THR A 299 -17.03 -5.55 -29.94
N ASP A 300 -17.39 -4.93 -31.07
CA ASP A 300 -18.62 -5.29 -31.78
C ASP A 300 -18.62 -6.80 -32.10
N GLU A 301 -17.47 -7.36 -32.47
CA GLU A 301 -17.27 -8.78 -32.73
C GLU A 301 -17.65 -9.69 -31.54
N PHE A 302 -17.29 -9.31 -30.31
CA PHE A 302 -17.67 -10.05 -29.10
C PHE A 302 -19.19 -10.09 -28.88
N SER A 303 -19.88 -8.98 -29.11
CA SER A 303 -21.34 -8.92 -28.99
C SER A 303 -22.04 -9.68 -30.13
N HIS A 304 -21.48 -9.58 -31.33
CA HIS A 304 -21.94 -10.29 -32.52
C HIS A 304 -21.88 -11.81 -32.33
N ASP A 305 -20.77 -12.36 -31.86
CA ASP A 305 -20.58 -13.80 -31.73
C ASP A 305 -21.55 -14.45 -30.74
N ASN A 306 -21.78 -13.79 -29.59
CA ASN A 306 -22.65 -14.34 -28.55
C ASN A 306 -24.12 -14.33 -28.96
N VAL A 307 -24.60 -13.23 -29.54
CA VAL A 307 -26.01 -13.14 -29.99
C VAL A 307 -26.26 -13.99 -31.24
N LYS A 308 -25.31 -14.06 -32.19
CA LYS A 308 -25.45 -14.93 -33.36
C LYS A 308 -25.53 -16.41 -32.97
N LYS A 309 -24.73 -16.87 -32.01
CA LYS A 309 -24.81 -18.26 -31.50
C LYS A 309 -26.20 -18.58 -30.93
N LEU A 310 -26.82 -17.63 -30.23
CA LEU A 310 -28.17 -17.78 -29.66
C LEU A 310 -29.27 -17.90 -30.74
N VAL A 311 -29.18 -17.12 -31.83
CA VAL A 311 -30.23 -17.07 -32.88
C VAL A 311 -29.96 -18.04 -34.05
N ALA A 312 -28.73 -18.57 -34.19
CA ALA A 312 -28.36 -19.48 -35.27
C ALA A 312 -29.27 -20.73 -35.43
N PRO A 313 -29.78 -21.37 -34.35
CA PRO A 313 -30.72 -22.48 -34.48
C PRO A 313 -32.01 -22.09 -35.21
N TYR A 314 -32.52 -20.87 -34.97
CA TYR A 314 -33.74 -20.35 -35.62
C TYR A 314 -33.55 -20.16 -37.12
N PHE A 315 -32.43 -19.54 -37.53
CA PHE A 315 -32.08 -19.45 -38.96
C PHE A 315 -31.94 -20.82 -39.61
N THR A 316 -31.38 -21.81 -38.88
CA THR A 316 -31.24 -23.17 -39.37
C THR A 316 -32.62 -23.83 -39.58
N THR A 317 -33.56 -23.65 -38.65
CA THR A 317 -34.93 -24.14 -38.78
C THR A 317 -35.62 -23.53 -40.00
N VAL A 318 -35.60 -22.20 -40.15
CA VAL A 318 -36.24 -21.52 -41.30
C VAL A 318 -35.68 -22.04 -42.62
N ARG A 319 -34.35 -22.15 -42.75
CA ARG A 319 -33.69 -22.64 -43.97
C ARG A 319 -34.00 -24.10 -44.30
N LYS A 320 -34.05 -24.97 -43.28
CA LYS A 320 -34.43 -26.37 -43.49
C LYS A 320 -35.86 -26.48 -43.99
N THR A 321 -36.79 -25.79 -43.34
CA THR A 321 -38.20 -25.77 -43.77
C THR A 321 -38.36 -25.17 -45.18
N LEU A 322 -37.58 -24.14 -45.53
CA LEU A 322 -37.54 -23.58 -46.90
C LEU A 322 -37.05 -24.60 -47.93
N ALA A 323 -35.97 -25.34 -47.62
CA ALA A 323 -35.42 -26.35 -48.52
C ALA A 323 -36.41 -27.51 -48.77
N GLU A 324 -37.20 -27.85 -47.75
CA GLU A 324 -38.28 -28.84 -47.83
C GLU A 324 -39.50 -28.31 -48.59
N ASN A 325 -39.76 -26.99 -48.57
CA ASN A 325 -40.94 -26.35 -49.14
C ASN A 325 -40.60 -25.34 -50.26
N LYS A 326 -40.27 -25.87 -51.45
CA LYS A 326 -39.84 -25.10 -52.63
C LYS A 326 -40.89 -24.12 -53.22
N LEU A 327 -42.11 -24.08 -52.68
CA LEU A 327 -43.22 -23.25 -53.17
C LEU A 327 -43.42 -21.96 -52.36
N ASP A 328 -42.73 -21.79 -51.23
CA ASP A 328 -42.94 -20.63 -50.34
C ASP A 328 -41.62 -19.90 -50.00
N ASN A 329 -41.12 -19.14 -50.97
CA ASN A 329 -39.96 -18.28 -50.77
C ASN A 329 -40.32 -16.99 -49.99
N GLU A 330 -41.58 -16.55 -49.99
CA GLU A 330 -41.96 -15.26 -49.43
C GLU A 330 -42.02 -15.28 -47.89
N CYS A 331 -42.73 -16.23 -47.29
CA CYS A 331 -42.83 -16.32 -45.83
C CYS A 331 -41.47 -16.61 -45.18
N GLY A 332 -40.65 -17.47 -45.80
CA GLY A 332 -39.33 -17.81 -45.29
C GLY A 332 -38.34 -16.64 -45.39
N ASN A 333 -38.31 -15.91 -46.52
CA ASN A 333 -37.47 -14.71 -46.67
C ASN A 333 -37.89 -13.60 -45.70
N LEU A 334 -39.20 -13.40 -45.50
CA LEU A 334 -39.71 -12.43 -44.53
C LEU A 334 -39.30 -12.79 -43.10
N THR A 335 -39.43 -14.06 -42.73
CA THR A 335 -39.03 -14.57 -41.41
C THR A 335 -37.52 -14.45 -41.20
N GLU A 336 -36.69 -14.78 -42.20
CA GLU A 336 -35.25 -14.57 -42.12
C GLU A 336 -34.88 -13.09 -41.91
N ASN A 337 -35.55 -12.16 -42.62
CA ASN A 337 -35.30 -10.73 -42.45
C ASN A 337 -35.69 -10.25 -41.05
N TRP A 338 -36.84 -10.69 -40.52
CA TRP A 338 -37.22 -10.38 -39.14
C TRP A 338 -36.29 -10.99 -38.10
N LEU A 339 -35.74 -12.19 -38.35
CA LEU A 339 -34.72 -12.79 -37.50
C LEU A 339 -33.40 -11.99 -37.53
N LYS A 340 -33.02 -11.40 -38.68
CA LYS A 340 -31.88 -10.47 -38.76
C LYS A 340 -32.13 -9.23 -37.90
N ASP A 341 -33.32 -8.64 -37.97
CA ASP A 341 -33.71 -7.49 -37.15
C ASP A 341 -33.67 -7.81 -35.65
N VAL A 342 -34.18 -8.98 -35.24
CA VAL A 342 -34.10 -9.46 -33.85
C VAL A 342 -32.64 -9.63 -33.42
N THR A 343 -31.80 -10.20 -34.29
CA THR A 343 -30.36 -10.39 -34.05
C THR A 343 -29.65 -9.05 -33.86
N GLU A 344 -29.88 -8.07 -34.74
CA GLU A 344 -29.24 -6.75 -34.65
C GLU A 344 -29.66 -5.97 -33.40
N ARG A 345 -30.96 -5.99 -33.06
CA ARG A 345 -31.45 -5.40 -31.80
C ARG A 345 -30.84 -6.10 -30.58
N GLY A 346 -30.70 -7.42 -30.66
CA GLY A 346 -30.07 -8.25 -29.64
C GLY A 346 -28.60 -7.87 -29.42
N ILE A 347 -27.83 -7.73 -30.49
CA ILE A 347 -26.41 -7.32 -30.45
C ILE A 347 -26.26 -5.95 -29.80
N LYS A 348 -27.05 -4.96 -30.24
CA LYS A 348 -27.02 -3.60 -29.67
C LYS A 348 -27.40 -3.60 -28.19
N GLY A 349 -28.43 -4.38 -27.81
CA GLY A 349 -28.89 -4.50 -26.44
C GLY A 349 -27.89 -5.18 -25.52
N TYR A 350 -27.27 -6.27 -25.98
CA TYR A 350 -26.20 -6.98 -25.28
C TYR A 350 -24.97 -6.08 -25.09
N GLY A 351 -24.48 -5.48 -26.17
CA GLY A 351 -23.30 -4.62 -26.14
C GLY A 351 -23.48 -3.37 -25.27
N ARG A 352 -24.71 -2.84 -25.12
CA ARG A 352 -25.01 -1.77 -24.17
C ARG A 352 -24.94 -2.26 -22.72
N CYS A 353 -25.66 -3.32 -22.39
CA CYS A 353 -25.65 -3.92 -21.04
C CYS A 353 -24.23 -4.29 -20.59
N TYR A 354 -23.42 -4.84 -21.49
CA TYR A 354 -22.01 -5.12 -21.22
C TYR A 354 -21.22 -3.84 -20.92
N ARG A 355 -21.29 -2.84 -21.80
CA ARG A 355 -20.55 -1.57 -21.64
C ARG A 355 -20.91 -0.88 -20.34
N ASP A 356 -22.21 -0.75 -20.04
CA ASP A 356 -22.67 -0.10 -18.82
C ASP A 356 -22.13 -0.80 -17.55
N PHE A 357 -22.06 -2.14 -17.56
CA PHE A 357 -21.48 -2.90 -16.45
C PHE A 357 -19.96 -2.76 -16.35
N ALA A 358 -19.27 -2.83 -17.49
CA ALA A 358 -17.83 -2.68 -17.56
C ALA A 358 -17.38 -1.27 -17.13
N ASP A 359 -18.10 -0.23 -17.57
CA ASP A 359 -17.81 1.16 -17.22
C ASP A 359 -18.02 1.40 -15.72
N LYS A 360 -19.17 0.96 -15.16
CA LYS A 360 -19.39 1.01 -13.70
C LYS A 360 -18.34 0.24 -12.89
N THR A 361 -17.78 -0.82 -13.45
CA THR A 361 -16.70 -1.57 -12.78
C THR A 361 -15.38 -0.81 -12.88
N ARG A 362 -15.07 -0.21 -14.03
CA ARG A 362 -13.90 0.65 -14.21
C ARG A 362 -13.92 1.86 -13.28
N ASP A 363 -15.09 2.49 -13.11
CA ASP A 363 -15.25 3.63 -12.20
C ASP A 363 -14.95 3.23 -10.75
N GLU A 364 -15.46 2.08 -10.29
CA GLU A 364 -15.18 1.58 -8.94
C GLU A 364 -13.71 1.21 -8.75
N LEU A 365 -13.08 0.58 -9.75
CA LEU A 365 -11.63 0.32 -9.74
C LEU A 365 -10.81 1.63 -9.65
N HIS A 366 -11.27 2.67 -10.34
CA HIS A 366 -10.66 4.00 -10.27
C HIS A 366 -10.82 4.62 -8.88
N TYR A 367 -12.00 4.50 -8.24
CA TYR A 367 -12.21 4.96 -6.87
C TYR A 367 -11.31 4.23 -5.86
N ILE A 368 -11.19 2.91 -5.96
CA ILE A 368 -10.26 2.13 -5.12
C ILE A 368 -8.82 2.65 -5.25
N ARG A 369 -8.36 2.92 -6.49
CA ARG A 369 -7.03 3.51 -6.72
C ARG A 369 -6.89 4.88 -6.08
N TYR A 370 -7.89 5.73 -6.22
CA TYR A 370 -7.90 7.08 -5.64
C TYR A 370 -7.86 7.06 -4.11
N GLU A 371 -8.72 6.26 -3.47
CA GLU A 371 -8.80 6.13 -2.02
C GLU A 371 -7.50 5.59 -1.43
N TYR A 372 -6.93 4.57 -2.07
CA TYR A 372 -5.59 4.10 -1.73
C TYR A 372 -4.55 5.22 -1.83
N MET A 373 -4.51 5.97 -2.93
CA MET A 373 -3.52 7.03 -3.12
C MET A 373 -3.66 8.13 -2.08
N ALA A 374 -4.89 8.50 -1.73
CA ALA A 374 -5.16 9.48 -0.68
C ALA A 374 -4.61 9.01 0.67
N MET A 375 -4.87 7.75 1.03
CA MET A 375 -4.37 7.15 2.27
C MET A 375 -2.85 6.95 2.27
N SER A 376 -2.29 6.58 1.12
CA SER A 376 -0.85 6.48 0.90
C SER A 376 -0.16 7.80 1.22
N ARG A 377 -0.68 8.92 0.72
CA ARG A 377 -0.17 10.27 1.02
C ARG A 377 -0.24 10.64 2.50
N GLN A 378 -1.26 10.20 3.21
CA GLN A 378 -1.38 10.47 4.64
C GLN A 378 -0.43 9.61 5.47
N LEU A 379 -0.22 8.35 5.06
CA LEU A 379 0.76 7.48 5.70
C LEU A 379 2.20 7.91 5.42
N GLN A 380 2.46 8.64 4.32
CA GLN A 380 3.79 9.19 4.04
C GLN A 380 4.30 10.08 5.15
N THR A 381 3.43 10.88 5.77
CA THR A 381 3.80 11.82 6.84
C THR A 381 3.94 11.16 8.20
N LEU A 382 3.68 9.85 8.31
CA LEU A 382 3.87 9.07 9.53
C LEU A 382 5.20 8.30 9.49
N GLY A 383 5.38 7.34 10.42
CA GLY A 383 6.61 6.56 10.52
C GLY A 383 7.80 7.45 10.85
N ASN A 384 8.89 7.30 10.08
CA ASN A 384 10.14 8.03 10.34
C ASN A 384 9.96 9.56 10.25
N ILE A 385 9.09 10.06 9.37
CA ILE A 385 8.83 11.50 9.25
C ILE A 385 8.23 12.04 10.55
N ALA A 386 7.13 11.45 11.02
CA ALA A 386 6.50 11.88 12.26
C ALA A 386 7.40 11.69 13.49
N ILE A 387 8.26 10.67 13.51
CA ILE A 387 9.26 10.50 14.58
C ILE A 387 10.25 11.67 14.58
N LEU A 388 10.77 12.05 13.42
CA LEU A 388 11.70 13.18 13.28
C LEU A 388 11.01 14.51 13.62
N ASP A 389 9.74 14.69 13.26
CA ASP A 389 8.94 15.85 13.66
C ASP A 389 8.72 15.89 15.19
N CYS A 390 8.45 14.75 15.83
CA CYS A 390 8.33 14.68 17.28
C CYS A 390 9.65 15.08 17.98
N ILE A 391 10.78 14.65 17.43
CA ILE A 391 12.10 15.06 17.90
C ILE A 391 12.26 16.59 17.75
N ASP A 392 11.83 17.16 16.63
CA ASP A 392 11.85 18.62 16.39
C ASP A 392 11.03 19.41 17.41
N PHE A 393 9.85 18.90 17.76
CA PHE A 393 9.01 19.52 18.79
C PHE A 393 9.55 19.34 20.23
N GLY A 394 10.72 18.71 20.40
CA GLY A 394 11.40 18.58 21.68
C GLY A 394 11.00 17.37 22.50
N TYR A 395 10.33 16.37 21.90
CA TYR A 395 10.00 15.10 22.57
C TYR A 395 11.24 14.19 22.63
N VAL A 396 12.27 14.62 23.36
CA VAL A 396 13.58 13.96 23.44
C VAL A 396 13.99 13.66 24.89
N PHE A 397 13.52 14.46 25.84
CA PHE A 397 13.91 14.38 27.26
C PHE A 397 12.71 14.55 28.21
N GLY A 398 12.74 13.88 29.36
CA GLY A 398 11.82 14.13 30.48
C GLY A 398 10.44 13.44 30.35
N SER A 399 9.38 14.14 30.77
CA SER A 399 7.98 13.63 30.77
C SER A 399 7.31 13.56 29.39
N ASN A 400 7.98 14.08 28.35
CA ASN A 400 7.44 14.18 27.00
C ASN A 400 8.15 13.16 26.11
N ALA A 401 7.57 11.97 25.96
CA ALA A 401 8.17 10.89 25.17
C ALA A 401 7.83 11.02 23.68
N ILE A 402 8.72 10.55 22.78
CA ILE A 402 8.40 10.44 21.34
C ILE A 402 7.08 9.71 21.15
N LYS A 403 6.85 8.67 21.96
CA LYS A 403 5.63 7.87 21.99
C LYS A 403 4.36 8.72 22.11
N ASP A 404 4.34 9.71 23.01
CA ASP A 404 3.14 10.51 23.27
C ASP A 404 2.79 11.39 22.06
N CYS A 405 3.80 12.03 21.48
CA CYS A 405 3.66 12.79 20.23
C CYS A 405 3.25 11.88 19.06
N PHE A 406 3.86 10.72 18.94
CA PHE A 406 3.57 9.77 17.87
C PHE A 406 2.15 9.20 17.99
N ASP A 407 1.69 8.91 19.21
CA ASP A 407 0.32 8.46 19.48
C ASP A 407 -0.70 9.54 19.13
N LEU A 408 -0.39 10.83 19.36
CA LEU A 408 -1.24 11.93 18.89
C LEU A 408 -1.30 11.96 17.37
N LYS A 409 -0.17 11.79 16.66
CA LYS A 409 -0.13 11.73 15.19
C LYS A 409 -0.93 10.55 14.61
N ILE A 410 -0.85 9.38 15.25
CA ILE A 410 -1.68 8.23 14.87
C ILE A 410 -3.16 8.54 15.10
N ARG A 411 -3.53 9.10 16.25
CA ARG A 411 -4.93 9.46 16.53
C ARG A 411 -5.47 10.51 15.57
N GLU A 412 -4.66 11.50 15.19
CA GLU A 412 -5.03 12.47 14.15
C GLU A 412 -5.33 11.77 12.82
N LEU A 413 -4.52 10.78 12.43
CA LEU A 413 -4.79 9.97 11.25
C LEU A 413 -6.10 9.18 11.41
N GLU A 414 -6.29 8.50 12.55
CA GLU A 414 -7.47 7.67 12.81
C GLU A 414 -8.74 8.50 12.79
N VAL A 415 -8.79 9.61 13.53
CA VAL A 415 -9.98 10.49 13.60
C VAL A 415 -10.29 11.11 12.24
N THR A 416 -9.27 11.48 11.48
CA THR A 416 -9.49 12.16 10.19
C THR A 416 -9.79 11.17 9.06
N ASN A 417 -9.37 9.90 9.17
CA ASN A 417 -9.29 8.97 8.03
C ASN A 417 -9.73 7.52 8.28
N LEU A 418 -10.26 7.16 9.45
CA LEU A 418 -10.87 5.83 9.67
C LEU A 418 -11.93 5.51 8.60
N ASP A 419 -12.71 6.52 8.20
CA ASP A 419 -13.70 6.38 7.13
C ASP A 419 -13.07 5.96 5.79
N LEU A 420 -11.85 6.43 5.46
CA LEU A 420 -11.20 6.10 4.18
C LEU A 420 -10.71 4.65 4.13
N PHE A 421 -10.22 4.11 5.25
CA PHE A 421 -9.78 2.72 5.32
C PHE A 421 -10.96 1.76 5.19
N ASP A 422 -12.04 2.03 5.92
CA ASP A 422 -13.23 1.19 5.89
C ASP A 422 -13.94 1.28 4.53
N VAL A 423 -13.99 2.47 3.92
CA VAL A 423 -14.52 2.64 2.55
C VAL A 423 -13.69 1.87 1.52
N LEU A 424 -12.35 1.89 1.61
CA LEU A 424 -11.49 1.12 0.71
C LEU A 424 -11.74 -0.38 0.84
N VAL A 425 -11.88 -0.89 2.08
CA VAL A 425 -12.20 -2.29 2.36
C VAL A 425 -13.58 -2.64 1.79
N GLU A 426 -14.61 -1.83 2.08
CA GLU A 426 -15.98 -2.04 1.61
C GLU A 426 -16.03 -2.10 0.09
N ARG A 427 -15.42 -1.13 -0.62
CA ARG A 427 -15.40 -1.12 -2.09
C ARG A 427 -14.65 -2.31 -2.66
N THR A 428 -13.52 -2.68 -2.06
CA THR A 428 -12.76 -3.86 -2.48
C THR A 428 -13.62 -5.12 -2.36
N GLN A 429 -14.32 -5.31 -1.24
CA GLN A 429 -15.25 -6.43 -1.05
C GLN A 429 -16.46 -6.37 -1.98
N LYS A 430 -16.99 -5.17 -2.24
CA LYS A 430 -18.07 -4.97 -3.21
C LYS A 430 -17.67 -5.40 -4.62
N ILE A 431 -16.43 -5.15 -5.04
CA ILE A 431 -15.94 -5.64 -6.34
C ILE A 431 -15.71 -7.15 -6.32
N LYS A 432 -15.11 -7.70 -5.25
CA LYS A 432 -14.91 -9.15 -5.12
C LYS A 432 -16.21 -9.96 -5.13
N SER A 433 -17.24 -9.42 -4.49
CA SER A 433 -18.57 -10.03 -4.39
C SER A 433 -19.42 -9.82 -5.65
N ARG A 434 -19.01 -8.97 -6.61
CA ARG A 434 -19.64 -8.96 -7.93
C ARG A 434 -19.40 -10.31 -8.59
N ASP A 435 -20.41 -10.78 -9.30
CA ASP A 435 -20.36 -12.06 -10.02
C ASP A 435 -19.40 -11.93 -11.23
N LEU A 436 -18.10 -12.07 -10.96
CA LEU A 436 -17.02 -12.12 -11.95
C LEU A 436 -16.99 -13.38 -12.86
N PRO A 437 -17.70 -14.51 -12.59
CA PRO A 437 -17.86 -15.62 -13.54
C PRO A 437 -18.47 -15.20 -14.89
N PHE A 438 -18.99 -13.98 -14.99
CA PHE A 438 -19.47 -13.38 -16.24
C PHE A 438 -18.45 -13.32 -17.39
N PHE A 439 -17.17 -13.18 -17.06
CA PHE A 439 -16.14 -13.15 -18.10
C PHE A 439 -15.85 -14.54 -18.71
N ASP A 440 -16.21 -15.58 -17.97
CA ASP A 440 -16.12 -16.98 -18.39
C ASP A 440 -17.44 -17.47 -19.01
N ASN A 441 -18.58 -16.92 -18.56
CA ASN A 441 -19.91 -17.24 -19.06
C ASN A 441 -20.73 -15.97 -19.36
N PRO A 442 -20.88 -15.59 -20.66
CA PRO A 442 -21.57 -14.38 -21.08
C PRO A 442 -23.08 -14.38 -20.75
N TYR A 443 -23.65 -15.51 -20.30
CA TYR A 443 -25.06 -15.65 -19.94
C TYR A 443 -25.38 -15.19 -18.50
N THR A 444 -24.40 -14.85 -17.67
CA THR A 444 -24.60 -14.68 -16.22
C THR A 444 -24.94 -13.26 -15.77
N LEU A 445 -24.72 -12.22 -16.61
CA LEU A 445 -25.14 -10.86 -16.26
C LEU A 445 -26.68 -10.78 -16.19
N PRO A 446 -27.29 -10.27 -15.11
CA PRO A 446 -28.75 -10.19 -14.98
C PRO A 446 -29.43 -9.44 -16.14
N CYS A 447 -28.82 -8.34 -16.61
CA CYS A 447 -29.33 -7.62 -17.77
C CYS A 447 -29.18 -8.41 -19.08
N VAL A 448 -28.16 -9.26 -19.23
CA VAL A 448 -28.02 -10.15 -20.39
C VAL A 448 -29.06 -11.25 -20.35
N VAL A 449 -29.27 -11.91 -19.21
CA VAL A 449 -30.28 -12.98 -19.03
C VAL A 449 -31.64 -12.51 -19.51
N GLN A 450 -32.08 -11.33 -19.04
CA GLN A 450 -33.37 -10.77 -19.45
C GLN A 450 -33.42 -10.45 -20.95
N LYS A 451 -32.33 -9.93 -21.53
CA LYS A 451 -32.27 -9.63 -22.97
C LYS A 451 -32.29 -10.90 -23.81
N PHE A 452 -31.58 -11.95 -23.41
CA PHE A 452 -31.54 -13.21 -24.15
C PHE A 452 -32.88 -13.95 -24.08
N LYS A 453 -33.55 -13.96 -22.93
CA LYS A 453 -34.94 -14.45 -22.81
C LYS A 453 -35.88 -13.71 -23.77
N LYS A 454 -35.72 -12.38 -23.89
CA LYS A 454 -36.52 -11.58 -24.83
C LYS A 454 -36.20 -11.92 -26.30
N ILE A 455 -34.92 -12.06 -26.66
CA ILE A 455 -34.50 -12.44 -28.02
C ILE A 455 -35.07 -13.81 -28.40
N GLN A 456 -34.98 -14.79 -27.50
CA GLN A 456 -35.56 -16.12 -27.71
C GLN A 456 -37.08 -16.04 -27.91
N LEU A 457 -37.79 -15.34 -27.02
CA LEU A 457 -39.24 -15.17 -27.14
C LEU A 457 -39.65 -14.48 -28.46
N ASP A 458 -38.92 -13.46 -28.90
CA ASP A 458 -39.19 -12.79 -30.17
C ASP A 458 -38.92 -13.74 -31.35
N ALA A 459 -37.86 -14.55 -31.30
CA ALA A 459 -37.55 -15.54 -32.33
C ALA A 459 -38.58 -16.70 -32.36
N ASP A 460 -39.07 -17.16 -31.20
CA ASP A 460 -40.13 -18.16 -31.09
C ASP A 460 -41.43 -17.67 -31.72
N LYS A 461 -41.81 -16.40 -31.45
CA LYS A 461 -42.97 -15.76 -32.10
C LYS A 461 -42.81 -15.71 -33.62
N LEU A 462 -41.62 -15.40 -34.13
CA LEU A 462 -41.35 -15.38 -35.56
C LEU A 462 -41.49 -16.78 -36.19
N LEU A 463 -41.01 -17.84 -35.53
CA LEU A 463 -41.23 -19.22 -36.01
C LEU A 463 -42.71 -19.60 -35.99
N PHE A 464 -43.46 -19.17 -34.97
CA PHE A 464 -44.90 -19.38 -34.93
C PHE A 464 -45.62 -18.67 -36.09
N PHE A 465 -45.27 -17.40 -36.36
CA PHE A 465 -45.80 -16.67 -37.50
C PHE A 465 -45.42 -17.31 -38.83
N TYR A 466 -44.20 -17.82 -38.95
CA TYR A 466 -43.74 -18.54 -40.14
C TYR A 466 -44.57 -19.81 -40.38
N LYS A 467 -44.79 -20.63 -39.35
CA LYS A 467 -45.65 -21.82 -39.43
C LYS A 467 -47.06 -21.47 -39.91
N ARG A 468 -47.64 -20.38 -39.39
CA ARG A 468 -48.97 -19.91 -39.79
C ARG A 468 -48.98 -19.38 -41.21
N CYS A 469 -47.96 -18.65 -41.62
CA CYS A 469 -47.81 -18.11 -42.98
C CYS A 469 -47.75 -19.24 -44.01
N LEU A 470 -46.93 -20.27 -43.76
CA LEU A 470 -46.86 -21.47 -44.57
C LEU A 470 -48.22 -22.17 -44.71
N TYR A 471 -48.94 -22.35 -43.59
CA TYR A 471 -50.26 -22.98 -43.61
C TYR A 471 -51.29 -22.20 -44.45
N VAL A 472 -51.31 -20.87 -44.31
CA VAL A 472 -52.20 -20.01 -45.10
C VAL A 472 -51.87 -20.09 -46.59
N ASN A 473 -50.58 -20.11 -46.94
CA ASN A 473 -50.14 -20.06 -48.33
C ASN A 473 -50.24 -21.41 -49.06
N THR A 474 -50.05 -22.54 -48.36
CA THR A 474 -50.02 -23.87 -49.01
C THR A 474 -51.17 -24.79 -48.60
N GLY A 475 -51.97 -24.42 -47.58
CA GLY A 475 -53.02 -25.25 -47.01
C GLY A 475 -52.52 -26.47 -46.21
N THR A 476 -51.20 -26.61 -46.04
CA THR A 476 -50.57 -27.78 -45.38
C THR A 476 -49.93 -27.37 -44.06
N GLU A 477 -50.12 -28.17 -43.01
CA GLU A 477 -49.45 -27.93 -41.73
C GLU A 477 -48.02 -28.47 -41.78
N TYR A 478 -47.03 -27.59 -41.56
CA TYR A 478 -45.63 -27.99 -41.50
C TYR A 478 -45.10 -27.99 -40.07
N SER A 479 -44.22 -28.93 -39.77
CA SER A 479 -43.53 -29.01 -38.48
C SER A 479 -42.41 -27.98 -38.43
N VAL A 480 -42.73 -26.76 -37.99
CA VAL A 480 -41.73 -25.76 -37.59
C VAL A 480 -41.50 -25.94 -36.10
N THR A 481 -40.50 -26.74 -35.71
CA THR A 481 -40.18 -26.97 -34.30
C THR A 481 -39.37 -25.82 -33.74
N THR A 482 -39.75 -25.37 -32.55
CA THR A 482 -38.92 -24.48 -31.73
C THR A 482 -37.61 -25.20 -31.42
N PRO A 483 -36.43 -24.58 -31.66
CA PRO A 483 -35.17 -25.14 -31.21
C PRO A 483 -35.24 -25.43 -29.70
N ALA A 484 -34.61 -26.52 -29.24
CA ALA A 484 -34.55 -26.83 -27.82
C ALA A 484 -34.03 -25.60 -27.06
N THR A 485 -34.76 -25.20 -26.02
CA THR A 485 -34.38 -24.04 -25.18
C THR A 485 -32.94 -24.23 -24.72
N HIS A 486 -32.09 -23.22 -24.91
CA HIS A 486 -30.82 -23.15 -24.21
C HIS A 486 -31.12 -23.03 -22.71
N THR A 487 -31.33 -24.14 -22.02
CA THR A 487 -31.32 -24.19 -20.57
C THR A 487 -29.93 -23.77 -20.14
N SER A 488 -29.85 -22.64 -19.43
CA SER A 488 -28.64 -22.24 -18.73
C SER A 488 -28.14 -23.43 -17.90
N PRO A 489 -26.90 -23.90 -18.07
CA PRO A 489 -26.32 -24.73 -17.04
C PRO A 489 -26.27 -23.87 -15.77
N ASN A 490 -26.88 -24.36 -14.70
CA ASN A 490 -27.07 -23.70 -13.40
C ASN A 490 -28.28 -22.75 -13.28
N ALA A 491 -29.49 -23.31 -13.36
CA ALA A 491 -30.49 -22.96 -12.35
C ALA A 491 -30.30 -23.93 -11.16
N GLN A 492 -29.38 -23.60 -10.25
CA GLN A 492 -29.44 -24.21 -8.93
C GLN A 492 -30.71 -23.69 -8.25
N THR A 493 -31.57 -24.62 -7.91
CA THR A 493 -32.81 -24.46 -7.17
C THR A 493 -32.52 -23.72 -5.86
N TYR A 494 -32.85 -22.43 -5.78
CA TYR A 494 -33.10 -21.80 -4.50
C TYR A 494 -34.45 -22.33 -4.00
N SER A 495 -34.39 -23.29 -3.08
CA SER A 495 -35.51 -23.73 -2.27
C SER A 495 -35.97 -22.57 -1.39
N SER A 496 -36.99 -21.84 -1.82
CA SER A 496 -37.75 -20.94 -0.95
C SER A 496 -38.62 -21.79 -0.01
N SER A 497 -38.15 -22.02 1.21
CA SER A 497 -39.01 -22.45 2.30
C SER A 497 -39.83 -21.25 2.79
N GLU A 498 -40.93 -20.97 2.12
CA GLU A 498 -41.99 -20.11 2.66
C GLU A 498 -42.98 -20.97 3.44
N HIS A 499 -43.08 -20.70 4.75
CA HIS A 499 -44.18 -21.17 5.58
C HIS A 499 -45.49 -20.53 5.08
N PRO A 500 -46.58 -21.31 4.93
CA PRO A 500 -47.86 -20.77 4.49
C PRO A 500 -48.60 -20.10 5.66
N LEU A 501 -48.80 -18.79 5.57
CA LEU A 501 -49.82 -18.09 6.36
C LEU A 501 -51.16 -18.26 5.67
N MET A 502 -52.01 -19.10 6.26
CA MET A 502 -53.44 -19.17 5.97
C MET A 502 -54.09 -17.81 6.24
N VAL A 503 -54.77 -17.27 5.23
CA VAL A 503 -55.87 -16.32 5.40
C VAL A 503 -57.15 -17.10 5.16
N THR A 504 -57.95 -17.25 6.21
CA THR A 504 -59.36 -17.65 6.11
C THR A 504 -60.20 -16.38 6.01
N LEU A 505 -61.28 -16.48 5.23
CA LEU A 505 -62.31 -15.46 4.98
C LEU A 505 -62.87 -14.82 6.25
#